data_AF-A0A6G1CJL8-F1
#
_entry.id   AF-A0A6G1CJL8-F1
#
_cell.length_a   1.000
_cell.length_b   1.000
_cell.length_c   1.000
_cell.angle_alpha   90.00
_cell.angle_beta   90.00
_cell.angle_gamma   90.00
#
_symmetry.space_group_name_H-M   'P 1'
#
loop_
_entity.id
_entity.type
_entity.pdbx_description
1 polymer ?
#
loop_
_entity_poly.entity_id
_entity_poly.type
_entity_poly.pdbx_seq_one_letter_code
_entity_poly.pdbx_strand_id
1 'polypeptide(L)'
;MAIERAWQLWMLSLLAHALFLLTASSQSINGDELSALLSFKSLIRSDPRQVLSSWDAISNGTNMTTPVFCRWTGVSCNDCRHPGRVTTLHLSDAGLVGTISPHLGNLTLLRVLDLSNNSLDGDIPTSLGGCPKLRAMNLSMNHLSGTIPAELGQLSKLAVFNVGHNNLTGDIPKSLSNLTTLMKFIIERNFIHGQDLSWLGNLTSLTHFVLEGNSFTEYGSGSPVSMEGDIYSYGVLLLEMFTGRRPTENFINAQPTMETAKIS
;
A
#
# COMPACT_ATOMS: atom_id res chain seq x y z
N MET A 1 -7.41 -60.03 -3.91
CA MET A 1 -6.96 -59.46 -2.60
C MET A 1 -6.12 -58.20 -2.72
N ALA A 2 -5.18 -58.06 -3.68
CA ALA A 2 -4.35 -56.85 -3.78
C ALA A 2 -5.10 -55.62 -4.33
N ILE A 3 -6.06 -55.81 -5.24
CA ILE A 3 -6.79 -54.71 -5.90
C ILE A 3 -7.78 -54.02 -4.93
N GLU A 4 -8.49 -54.76 -4.07
CA GLU A 4 -9.43 -54.16 -3.11
C GLU A 4 -8.74 -53.27 -2.07
N ARG A 5 -7.53 -53.64 -1.64
CA ARG A 5 -6.74 -52.81 -0.71
C ARG A 5 -6.29 -51.50 -1.34
N ALA A 6 -6.07 -51.47 -2.64
CA ALA A 6 -5.72 -50.25 -3.35
C ALA A 6 -6.88 -49.25 -3.35
N TRP A 7 -8.10 -49.67 -3.70
CA TRP A 7 -9.26 -48.76 -3.69
C TRP A 7 -9.57 -48.19 -2.30
N GLN A 8 -9.38 -48.97 -1.24
CA GLN A 8 -9.55 -48.49 0.14
C GLN A 8 -8.53 -47.41 0.52
N LEU A 9 -7.26 -47.57 0.14
CA LEU A 9 -6.22 -46.57 0.39
C LEU A 9 -6.44 -45.28 -0.39
N TRP A 10 -6.92 -45.38 -1.64
CA TRP A 10 -7.26 -44.21 -2.44
C TRP A 10 -8.49 -43.47 -1.90
N MET A 11 -9.52 -44.18 -1.46
CA MET A 11 -10.69 -43.59 -0.83
C MET A 11 -10.35 -42.94 0.53
N LEU A 12 -9.50 -43.57 1.34
CA LEU A 12 -9.02 -42.99 2.60
C LEU A 12 -8.16 -41.74 2.36
N SER A 13 -7.33 -41.73 1.32
CA SER A 13 -6.57 -40.55 0.91
C SER A 13 -7.49 -39.42 0.44
N LEU A 14 -8.49 -39.73 -0.40
CA LEU A 14 -9.44 -38.75 -0.90
C LEU A 14 -10.30 -38.17 0.23
N LEU A 15 -10.75 -39.02 1.16
CA LEU A 15 -11.46 -38.62 2.37
C LEU A 15 -10.58 -37.80 3.31
N ALA A 16 -9.29 -38.13 3.46
CA ALA A 16 -8.35 -37.33 4.24
C ALA A 16 -8.12 -35.95 3.62
N HIS A 17 -7.98 -35.84 2.30
CA HIS A 17 -7.88 -34.56 1.60
C HIS A 17 -9.18 -33.76 1.67
N ALA A 18 -10.34 -34.40 1.52
CA ALA A 18 -11.64 -33.75 1.68
C ALA A 18 -11.87 -33.28 3.13
N LEU A 19 -11.47 -34.09 4.12
CA LEU A 19 -11.52 -33.73 5.54
C LEU A 19 -10.53 -32.59 5.85
N PHE A 20 -9.36 -32.56 5.23
CA PHE A 20 -8.38 -31.48 5.35
C PHE A 20 -8.90 -30.17 4.71
N LEU A 21 -9.60 -30.25 3.58
CA LEU A 21 -10.28 -29.11 2.95
C LEU A 21 -11.47 -28.62 3.79
N LEU A 22 -12.21 -29.53 4.43
CA LEU A 22 -13.30 -29.20 5.35
C LEU A 22 -12.78 -28.58 6.66
N THR A 23 -11.66 -29.06 7.22
CA THR A 23 -11.06 -28.47 8.44
C THR A 23 -10.37 -27.13 8.16
N ALA A 24 -9.80 -26.94 6.98
CA ALA A 24 -9.24 -25.65 6.54
C ALA A 24 -10.30 -24.52 6.49
N SER A 25 -11.59 -24.88 6.33
CA SER A 25 -12.70 -23.92 6.32
C SER A 25 -13.26 -23.55 7.71
N SER A 26 -12.63 -24.02 8.80
CA SER A 26 -13.12 -23.79 10.17
C SER A 26 -12.11 -23.09 11.10
N GLN A 27 -11.14 -22.36 10.55
CA GLN A 27 -10.42 -21.38 11.37
C GLN A 27 -11.43 -20.32 11.81
N SER A 28 -11.60 -20.16 13.13
CA SER A 28 -12.37 -19.05 13.67
C SER A 28 -11.78 -17.76 13.10
N ILE A 29 -12.59 -16.95 12.42
CA ILE A 29 -12.18 -15.65 11.84
C ILE A 29 -11.45 -14.78 12.89
N ASN A 30 -11.79 -14.94 14.17
CA ASN A 30 -11.13 -14.24 15.28
C ASN A 30 -9.72 -14.79 15.57
N GLY A 31 -9.46 -16.07 15.31
CA GLY A 31 -8.14 -16.70 15.41
C GLY A 31 -7.17 -16.18 14.34
N ASP A 32 -7.69 -15.87 13.15
CA ASP A 32 -6.89 -15.32 12.04
C ASP A 32 -6.46 -13.88 12.32
N GLU A 33 -7.35 -13.04 12.87
CA GLU A 33 -7.00 -11.66 13.24
C GLU A 33 -6.07 -11.62 14.47
N LEU A 34 -6.32 -12.46 15.46
CA LEU A 34 -5.44 -12.59 16.62
C LEU A 34 -4.02 -13.00 16.20
N SER A 35 -3.90 -14.02 15.36
CA SER A 35 -2.60 -14.49 14.88
C SER A 35 -1.89 -13.46 14.00
N ALA A 36 -2.63 -12.70 13.17
CA ALA A 36 -2.06 -11.59 12.41
C ALA A 36 -1.46 -10.50 13.29
N LEU A 37 -2.18 -10.07 14.33
CA LEU A 37 -1.69 -9.06 15.27
C LEU A 37 -0.53 -9.59 16.12
N LEU A 38 -0.60 -10.82 16.63
CA LEU A 38 0.52 -11.42 17.37
C LEU A 38 1.76 -11.63 16.48
N SER A 39 1.57 -11.96 15.21
CA SER A 39 2.65 -12.02 14.22
C SER A 39 3.30 -10.65 14.06
N PHE A 40 2.52 -9.57 13.91
CA PHE A 40 3.08 -8.22 13.90
C PHE A 40 3.89 -7.91 15.15
N LYS A 41 3.34 -8.17 16.35
CA LYS A 41 4.07 -8.00 17.61
C LYS A 41 5.38 -8.78 17.64
N SER A 42 5.41 -10.00 17.13
CA SER A 42 6.61 -10.85 17.12
C SER A 42 7.76 -10.29 16.27
N LEU A 43 7.45 -9.44 15.27
CA LEU A 43 8.44 -8.80 14.41
C LEU A 43 8.92 -7.43 14.94
N ILE A 44 8.32 -6.95 16.03
CA ILE A 44 8.79 -5.74 16.71
C ILE A 44 9.93 -6.11 17.66
N ARG A 45 11.12 -5.60 17.32
CA ARG A 45 12.37 -5.78 18.06
C ARG A 45 12.48 -4.85 19.28
N SER A 46 11.87 -3.67 19.22
CA SER A 46 11.86 -2.71 20.34
C SER A 46 10.53 -1.96 20.42
N ASP A 47 10.00 -1.84 21.63
CA ASP A 47 8.78 -1.10 21.98
C ASP A 47 9.05 -0.24 23.24
N PRO A 48 9.79 0.87 23.12
CA PRO A 48 10.24 1.66 24.26
C PRO A 48 9.09 2.33 25.02
N ARG A 49 7.98 2.63 24.32
CA ARG A 49 6.78 3.21 24.91
C ARG A 49 5.81 2.16 25.46
N GLN A 50 6.14 0.86 25.32
CA GLN A 50 5.35 -0.27 25.79
C GLN A 50 3.91 -0.27 25.26
N VAL A 51 3.67 0.21 24.04
CA VAL A 51 2.33 0.28 23.44
C VAL A 51 1.76 -1.13 23.21
N LEU A 52 2.64 -2.08 22.86
CA LEU A 52 2.28 -3.48 22.61
C LEU A 52 2.26 -4.31 23.90
N SER A 53 2.47 -3.72 25.07
CA SER A 53 2.34 -4.42 26.37
C SER A 53 0.93 -4.99 26.56
N SER A 54 -0.10 -4.22 26.15
CA SER A 54 -1.50 -4.62 26.18
C SER A 54 -1.85 -5.78 25.24
N TRP A 55 -0.97 -6.13 24.30
CA TRP A 55 -1.19 -7.20 23.32
C TRP A 55 -0.84 -8.56 23.92
N ASP A 56 -1.57 -8.96 24.96
CA ASP A 56 -1.46 -10.27 25.58
C ASP A 56 -2.63 -11.19 25.17
N ALA A 57 -2.32 -12.47 24.98
CA ALA A 57 -3.32 -13.52 24.73
C ALA A 57 -3.78 -14.20 26.04
N ILE A 58 -3.27 -13.75 27.19
CA ILE A 58 -3.43 -14.43 28.49
C ILE A 58 -4.74 -14.00 29.17
N SER A 59 -5.26 -12.81 28.83
CA SER A 59 -6.56 -12.32 29.32
C SER A 59 -7.78 -12.97 28.63
N ASN A 60 -7.68 -14.26 28.26
CA ASN A 60 -8.79 -15.11 27.83
C ASN A 60 -9.69 -15.45 29.03
N GLY A 61 -10.35 -14.43 29.59
CA GLY A 61 -11.47 -14.61 30.48
C GLY A 61 -12.57 -15.35 29.71
N THR A 62 -12.96 -16.52 30.19
CA THR A 62 -13.85 -17.49 29.53
C THR A 62 -15.31 -17.01 29.33
N ASN A 63 -15.59 -15.71 29.52
CA ASN A 63 -16.91 -15.09 29.44
C ASN A 63 -16.90 -13.73 28.71
N MET A 64 -16.08 -13.55 27.66
CA MET A 64 -16.03 -12.29 26.92
C MET A 64 -16.74 -12.39 25.57
N THR A 65 -17.78 -11.57 25.38
CA THR A 65 -18.55 -11.48 24.11
C THR A 65 -17.77 -10.74 23.00
N THR A 66 -16.73 -10.01 23.37
CA THR A 66 -15.85 -9.27 22.45
C THR A 66 -14.45 -9.87 22.44
N PRO A 67 -13.80 -10.02 21.26
CA PRO A 67 -12.43 -10.51 21.19
C PRO A 67 -11.45 -9.65 21.99
N VAL A 68 -10.49 -10.29 22.66
CA VAL A 68 -9.54 -9.63 23.58
C VAL A 68 -8.75 -8.52 22.91
N PHE A 69 -8.37 -8.73 21.64
CA PHE A 69 -7.59 -7.78 20.86
C PHE A 69 -8.32 -6.47 20.58
N CYS A 70 -9.65 -6.42 20.70
CA CYS A 70 -10.40 -5.18 20.57
C CYS A 70 -10.18 -4.20 21.73
N ARG A 71 -9.52 -4.64 22.81
CA ARG A 71 -9.09 -3.81 23.94
C ARG A 71 -7.62 -3.43 23.88
N TRP A 72 -6.88 -3.95 22.92
CA TRP A 72 -5.46 -3.68 22.78
C TRP A 72 -5.25 -2.24 22.33
N THR A 73 -4.18 -1.63 22.84
CA THR A 73 -3.82 -0.26 22.47
C THR A 73 -3.56 -0.21 20.96
N GLY A 74 -4.17 0.76 20.30
CA GLY A 74 -4.07 0.94 18.85
C GLY A 74 -4.97 0.05 18.01
N VAL A 75 -5.74 -0.87 18.58
CA VAL A 75 -6.68 -1.73 17.84
C VAL A 75 -8.12 -1.24 18.05
N SER A 76 -8.88 -1.07 16.97
CA SER A 76 -10.31 -0.76 17.06
C SER A 76 -11.18 -1.75 16.30
N CYS A 77 -12.25 -2.18 16.95
CA CYS A 77 -13.28 -3.07 16.40
C CYS A 77 -14.66 -2.39 16.31
N ASN A 78 -14.69 -1.05 16.21
CA ASN A 78 -15.90 -0.24 16.37
C ASN A 78 -16.77 -0.17 15.10
N ASP A 79 -17.07 -1.32 14.49
CA ASP A 79 -18.01 -1.42 13.37
C ASP A 79 -19.27 -2.17 13.78
N CYS A 80 -20.40 -1.47 13.80
CA CYS A 80 -21.71 -2.03 14.10
C CYS A 80 -22.16 -3.10 13.09
N ARG A 81 -21.62 -3.09 11.86
CA ARG A 81 -21.91 -4.15 10.87
C ARG A 81 -21.03 -5.39 11.02
N HIS A 82 -19.91 -5.27 11.72
CA HIS A 82 -18.93 -6.35 11.89
C HIS A 82 -18.35 -6.30 13.31
N PRO A 83 -19.18 -6.53 14.34
CA PRO A 83 -18.74 -6.41 15.72
C PRO A 83 -17.59 -7.38 16.03
N GLY A 84 -16.57 -6.89 16.76
CA GLY A 84 -15.43 -7.70 17.17
C GLY A 84 -14.37 -7.92 16.09
N ARG A 85 -14.51 -7.33 14.90
CA ARG A 85 -13.53 -7.44 13.80
C ARG A 85 -12.60 -6.24 13.76
N VAL A 86 -11.33 -6.46 13.43
CA VAL A 86 -10.35 -5.36 13.36
C VAL A 86 -10.66 -4.45 12.18
N THR A 87 -10.88 -3.16 12.47
CA THR A 87 -11.17 -2.14 11.45
C THR A 87 -10.14 -1.02 11.42
N THR A 88 -9.43 -0.79 12.51
CA THR A 88 -8.34 0.19 12.59
C THR A 88 -7.18 -0.40 13.36
N LEU A 89 -5.99 -0.22 12.81
CA LEU A 89 -4.72 -0.40 13.50
C LEU A 89 -3.99 0.95 13.47
N HIS A 90 -3.88 1.59 14.63
CA HIS A 90 -3.29 2.91 14.80
C HIS A 90 -2.21 2.85 15.87
N LEU A 91 -0.95 2.81 15.42
CA LEU A 91 0.25 2.73 16.26
C LEU A 91 1.26 3.82 15.86
N SER A 92 0.77 5.00 15.48
CA SER A 92 1.63 6.11 15.07
C SER A 92 2.39 6.69 16.27
N ASP A 93 3.62 7.15 16.07
CA ASP A 93 4.45 7.74 17.15
C ASP A 93 4.57 6.81 18.37
N ALA A 94 4.74 5.50 18.15
CA ALA A 94 4.92 4.53 19.22
C ALA A 94 6.41 4.24 19.49
N GLY A 95 7.32 4.71 18.64
CA GLY A 95 8.75 4.44 18.73
C GLY A 95 9.10 2.98 18.41
N LEU A 96 8.25 2.27 17.68
CA LEU A 96 8.40 0.86 17.36
C LEU A 96 9.60 0.65 16.42
N VAL A 97 10.45 -0.32 16.73
CA VAL A 97 11.54 -0.78 15.86
C VAL A 97 11.25 -2.21 15.44
N GLY A 98 11.24 -2.50 14.15
CA GLY A 98 10.88 -3.83 13.64
C GLY A 98 10.43 -3.78 12.19
N THR A 99 9.76 -4.84 11.72
CA THR A 99 9.25 -4.91 10.34
C THR A 99 7.73 -5.03 10.31
N ILE A 100 7.11 -4.69 9.18
CA ILE A 100 5.67 -4.87 8.99
C ILE A 100 5.40 -6.35 8.67
N SER A 101 4.60 -7.02 9.50
CA SER A 101 4.24 -8.42 9.26
C SER A 101 3.37 -8.58 8.01
N PRO A 102 3.68 -9.51 7.10
CA PRO A 102 2.81 -9.82 5.97
C PRO A 102 1.44 -10.36 6.42
N HIS A 103 1.32 -10.90 7.63
CA HIS A 103 0.05 -11.39 8.14
C HIS A 103 -0.97 -10.28 8.42
N LEU A 104 -0.56 -9.00 8.47
CA LEU A 104 -1.51 -7.90 8.51
C LEU A 104 -2.44 -7.87 7.29
N GLY A 105 -2.03 -8.45 6.15
CA GLY A 105 -2.88 -8.67 4.98
C GLY A 105 -4.12 -9.52 5.25
N ASN A 106 -4.15 -10.30 6.33
CA ASN A 106 -5.29 -11.14 6.71
C ASN A 106 -6.40 -10.34 7.43
N LEU A 107 -6.16 -9.07 7.78
CA LEU A 107 -7.14 -8.19 8.39
C LEU A 107 -8.13 -7.67 7.33
N THR A 108 -8.99 -8.56 6.83
CA THR A 108 -9.87 -8.33 5.65
C THR A 108 -10.87 -7.18 5.80
N LEU A 109 -11.16 -6.75 7.03
CA LEU A 109 -12.04 -5.63 7.34
C LEU A 109 -11.31 -4.35 7.75
N LEU A 110 -9.98 -4.34 7.71
CA LEU A 110 -9.15 -3.18 8.02
C LEU A 110 -9.50 -2.01 7.07
N ARG A 111 -9.74 -0.84 7.66
CA ARG A 111 -10.07 0.42 6.97
C ARG A 111 -8.96 1.44 7.11
N VAL A 112 -8.30 1.45 8.25
CA VAL A 112 -7.22 2.39 8.57
C VAL A 112 -6.04 1.60 9.10
N LEU A 113 -4.90 1.77 8.42
CA LEU A 113 -3.59 1.32 8.87
C LEU A 113 -2.71 2.55 9.03
N ASP A 114 -2.41 2.92 10.28
CA ASP A 114 -1.48 4.00 10.58
C ASP A 114 -0.34 3.48 11.46
N LEU A 115 0.82 3.33 10.84
CA LEU A 115 2.09 2.93 11.47
C LEU A 115 3.13 4.05 11.36
N SER A 116 2.69 5.29 11.09
CA SER A 116 3.59 6.40 10.81
C SER A 116 4.41 6.85 12.02
N ASN A 117 5.53 7.52 11.77
CA ASN A 117 6.42 8.06 12.80
C ASN A 117 6.92 6.97 13.76
N ASN A 118 7.51 5.92 13.21
CA ASN A 118 8.18 4.86 13.94
C ASN A 118 9.57 4.62 13.32
N SER A 119 10.25 3.56 13.74
CA SER A 119 11.52 3.11 13.15
C SER A 119 11.34 1.73 12.50
N LEU A 120 10.24 1.55 11.76
CA LEU A 120 9.98 0.31 11.03
C LEU A 120 10.86 0.23 9.78
N ASP A 121 11.43 -0.94 9.52
CA ASP A 121 12.31 -1.23 8.39
C ASP A 121 11.83 -2.44 7.57
N GLY A 122 12.60 -2.76 6.52
CA GLY A 122 12.24 -3.78 5.55
C GLY A 122 11.21 -3.28 4.53
N ASP A 123 10.70 -4.21 3.74
CA ASP A 123 9.82 -3.88 2.61
C ASP A 123 8.35 -3.71 3.05
N ILE A 124 7.58 -2.99 2.24
CA ILE A 124 6.12 -2.98 2.36
C ILE A 124 5.60 -4.36 1.91
N PRO A 125 4.89 -5.13 2.76
CA PRO A 125 4.43 -6.46 2.37
C PRO A 125 3.40 -6.43 1.23
N THR A 126 3.60 -7.24 0.20
CA THR A 126 2.66 -7.41 -0.93
C THR A 126 1.27 -7.85 -0.46
N SER A 127 1.20 -8.62 0.63
CA SER A 127 -0.02 -9.12 1.25
C SER A 127 -0.96 -8.02 1.75
N LEU A 128 -0.48 -6.78 1.96
CA LEU A 128 -1.35 -5.65 2.30
C LEU A 128 -2.36 -5.34 1.19
N GLY A 129 -2.13 -5.79 -0.05
CA GLY A 129 -3.15 -5.80 -1.12
C GLY A 129 -4.39 -6.63 -0.78
N GLY A 130 -4.27 -7.58 0.17
CA GLY A 130 -5.34 -8.44 0.68
C GLY A 130 -6.35 -7.77 1.63
N CYS A 131 -6.25 -6.46 1.86
CA CYS A 131 -7.16 -5.68 2.71
C CYS A 131 -8.20 -4.87 1.88
N PRO A 132 -9.22 -5.49 1.26
CA PRO A 132 -10.09 -4.83 0.27
C PRO A 132 -11.00 -3.72 0.82
N LYS A 133 -11.01 -3.52 2.14
CA LYS A 133 -11.78 -2.45 2.80
C LYS A 133 -10.91 -1.25 3.19
N LEU A 134 -9.60 -1.30 2.94
CA LEU A 134 -8.66 -0.27 3.34
C LEU A 134 -8.98 1.06 2.63
N ARG A 135 -8.99 2.13 3.43
CA ARG A 135 -9.31 3.51 3.00
C ARG A 135 -8.16 4.46 3.26
N ALA A 136 -7.41 4.23 4.32
CA ALA A 136 -6.23 5.02 4.65
C ALA A 136 -5.07 4.08 5.03
N MET A 137 -3.95 4.27 4.35
CA MET A 137 -2.67 3.64 4.68
C MET A 137 -1.65 4.74 4.87
N ASN A 138 -1.14 4.87 6.09
CA ASN A 138 -0.10 5.83 6.45
C ASN A 138 1.08 5.07 7.07
N LEU A 139 2.16 4.96 6.31
CA LEU A 139 3.42 4.32 6.69
C LEU A 139 4.57 5.35 6.69
N SER A 140 4.25 6.63 6.64
CA SER A 140 5.24 7.72 6.54
C SER A 140 6.15 7.82 7.77
N MET A 141 7.30 8.48 7.61
CA MET A 141 8.26 8.71 8.70
C MET A 141 8.71 7.38 9.33
N ASN A 142 9.31 6.51 8.52
CA ASN A 142 9.88 5.23 8.92
C ASN A 142 11.21 4.99 8.15
N HIS A 143 11.74 3.78 8.20
CA HIS A 143 12.93 3.35 7.46
C HIS A 143 12.60 2.25 6.44
N LEU A 144 11.38 2.25 5.89
CA LEU A 144 10.93 1.23 4.94
C LEU A 144 11.75 1.30 3.64
N SER A 145 12.07 0.14 3.08
CA SER A 145 12.91 -0.03 1.89
C SER A 145 12.19 -0.82 0.79
N GLY A 146 12.93 -1.21 -0.24
CA GLY A 146 12.38 -1.99 -1.36
C GLY A 146 11.56 -1.12 -2.29
N THR A 147 10.55 -1.70 -2.93
CA THR A 147 9.66 -1.02 -3.90
C THR A 147 8.24 -0.91 -3.36
N ILE A 148 7.43 -0.04 -3.97
CA ILE A 148 5.97 -0.04 -3.73
C ILE A 148 5.38 -1.30 -4.38
N PRO A 149 4.69 -2.19 -3.64
CA PRO A 149 4.12 -3.41 -4.21
C PRO A 149 3.00 -3.13 -5.22
N ALA A 150 3.01 -3.84 -6.35
CA ALA A 150 1.97 -3.70 -7.37
C ALA A 150 0.59 -4.19 -6.87
N GLU A 151 0.57 -5.11 -5.90
CA GLU A 151 -0.61 -5.66 -5.26
C GLU A 151 -1.43 -4.59 -4.53
N LEU A 152 -0.83 -3.46 -4.14
CA LEU A 152 -1.58 -2.34 -3.56
C LEU A 152 -2.59 -1.74 -4.55
N GLY A 153 -2.43 -1.97 -5.85
CA GLY A 153 -3.42 -1.62 -6.88
C GLY A 153 -4.76 -2.36 -6.74
N GLN A 154 -4.86 -3.39 -5.89
CA GLN A 154 -6.12 -4.09 -5.58
C GLN A 154 -7.01 -3.33 -4.59
N LEU A 155 -6.47 -2.31 -3.91
CA LEU A 155 -7.12 -1.56 -2.85
C LEU A 155 -8.10 -0.50 -3.39
N SER A 156 -9.09 -0.91 -4.17
CA SER A 156 -10.06 -0.03 -4.87
C SER A 156 -10.79 1.04 -4.01
N LYS A 157 -10.72 0.95 -2.67
CA LYS A 157 -11.32 1.90 -1.71
C LYS A 157 -10.33 2.85 -1.06
N LEU A 158 -9.05 2.75 -1.40
CA LEU A 158 -7.97 3.52 -0.79
C LEU A 158 -8.10 4.99 -1.21
N ALA A 159 -8.34 5.85 -0.23
CA ALA A 159 -8.47 7.30 -0.41
C ALA A 159 -7.19 8.05 0.01
N VAL A 160 -6.43 7.49 0.94
CA VAL A 160 -5.16 8.07 1.41
C VAL A 160 -4.07 7.01 1.36
N PHE A 161 -3.03 7.29 0.60
CA PHE A 161 -1.80 6.51 0.59
C PHE A 161 -0.62 7.43 0.87
N ASN A 162 -0.01 7.26 2.05
CA ASN A 162 1.14 8.03 2.48
C ASN A 162 2.29 7.11 2.88
N VAL A 163 3.38 7.17 2.13
CA VAL A 163 4.64 6.46 2.39
C VAL A 163 5.83 7.44 2.37
N GLY A 164 5.57 8.74 2.51
CA GLY A 164 6.61 9.76 2.51
C GLY A 164 7.61 9.59 3.65
N HIS A 165 8.81 10.14 3.51
CA HIS A 165 9.89 10.03 4.49
C HIS A 165 10.24 8.57 4.81
N ASN A 166 10.64 7.82 3.80
CA ASN A 166 11.13 6.45 3.89
C ASN A 166 12.37 6.28 2.98
N ASN A 167 12.81 5.04 2.79
CA ASN A 167 13.94 4.68 1.94
C ASN A 167 13.51 3.85 0.71
N LEU A 168 12.28 4.07 0.22
CA LEU A 168 11.70 3.33 -0.90
C LEU A 168 12.40 3.68 -2.22
N THR A 169 12.47 2.70 -3.12
CA THR A 169 13.15 2.76 -4.41
C THR A 169 12.26 2.19 -5.51
N GLY A 170 12.74 2.19 -6.75
CA GLY A 170 12.04 1.63 -7.89
C GLY A 170 11.01 2.59 -8.47
N ASP A 171 10.26 2.09 -9.45
CA ASP A 171 9.19 2.82 -10.12
C ASP A 171 7.87 2.74 -9.34
N ILE A 172 6.97 3.70 -9.59
CA ILE A 172 5.59 3.59 -9.11
C ILE A 172 4.84 2.56 -9.97
N PRO A 173 4.22 1.51 -9.38
CA PRO A 173 3.53 0.49 -10.15
C PRO A 173 2.32 1.05 -10.91
N LYS A 174 2.22 0.74 -12.21
CA LYS A 174 1.07 1.12 -13.06
C LYS A 174 -0.26 0.61 -12.53
N SER A 175 -0.27 -0.48 -11.74
CA SER A 175 -1.47 -1.01 -11.10
C SER A 175 -2.13 -0.02 -10.14
N LEU A 176 -1.40 0.98 -9.62
CA LEU A 176 -1.98 2.04 -8.79
C LEU A 176 -2.98 2.91 -9.56
N SER A 177 -2.99 2.89 -10.89
CA SER A 177 -4.04 3.51 -11.70
C SER A 177 -5.44 2.96 -11.42
N ASN A 178 -5.56 1.75 -10.86
CA ASN A 178 -6.84 1.18 -10.45
C ASN A 178 -7.46 1.88 -9.22
N LEU A 179 -6.69 2.71 -8.52
CA LEU A 179 -7.11 3.38 -7.28
C LEU A 179 -7.90 4.66 -7.58
N THR A 180 -9.00 4.56 -8.31
CA THR A 180 -9.80 5.73 -8.74
C THR A 180 -10.42 6.52 -7.59
N THR A 181 -10.43 5.97 -6.38
CA THR A 181 -10.88 6.64 -5.14
C THR A 181 -9.76 7.39 -4.41
N LEU A 182 -8.52 7.33 -4.89
CA LEU A 182 -7.36 7.92 -4.23
C LEU A 182 -7.43 9.45 -4.29
N MET A 183 -7.45 10.08 -3.12
CA MET A 183 -7.53 11.52 -2.96
C MET A 183 -6.18 12.14 -2.58
N LYS A 184 -5.42 11.42 -1.76
CA LYS A 184 -4.10 11.85 -1.27
C LYS A 184 -3.07 10.78 -1.58
N PHE A 185 -2.10 11.13 -2.42
CA PHE A 185 -0.97 10.28 -2.76
C PHE A 185 0.33 11.00 -2.42
N ILE A 186 1.02 10.52 -1.39
CA ILE A 186 2.09 11.23 -0.69
C ILE A 186 3.29 10.27 -0.61
N ILE A 187 4.34 10.55 -1.38
CA ILE A 187 5.53 9.69 -1.54
C ILE A 187 6.85 10.47 -1.41
N GLU A 188 6.79 11.72 -0.98
CA GLU A 188 7.94 12.60 -0.85
C GLU A 188 9.06 12.01 0.00
N ARG A 189 10.29 12.48 -0.23
CA ARG A 189 11.47 12.12 0.56
C ARG A 189 11.65 10.59 0.63
N ASN A 190 11.84 10.03 -0.55
CA ASN A 190 12.21 8.63 -0.80
C ASN A 190 13.30 8.61 -1.89
N PHE A 191 13.64 7.43 -2.41
CA PHE A 191 14.56 7.23 -3.54
C PHE A 191 13.82 6.67 -4.76
N ILE A 192 12.50 6.94 -4.85
CA ILE A 192 11.66 6.49 -5.97
C ILE A 192 12.15 7.17 -7.24
N HIS A 193 12.20 6.39 -8.31
CA HIS A 193 12.59 6.85 -9.63
C HIS A 193 11.54 6.41 -10.64
N GLY A 194 11.84 6.57 -11.92
CA GLY A 194 10.94 6.25 -13.02
C GLY A 194 10.54 7.47 -13.84
N GLN A 195 9.97 7.19 -15.00
CA GLN A 195 9.68 8.21 -16.01
C GLN A 195 8.23 8.21 -16.47
N ASP A 196 7.53 7.07 -16.35
CA ASP A 196 6.17 6.92 -16.84
C ASP A 196 5.13 7.20 -15.74
N LEU A 197 4.54 8.39 -15.80
CA LEU A 197 3.43 8.83 -14.96
C LEU A 197 2.10 8.95 -15.75
N SER A 198 2.03 8.43 -16.98
CA SER A 198 0.84 8.53 -17.84
C SER A 198 -0.42 7.95 -17.19
N TRP A 199 -0.24 6.99 -16.30
CA TRP A 199 -1.29 6.29 -15.57
C TRP A 199 -1.95 7.15 -14.47
N LEU A 200 -1.33 8.27 -14.05
CA LEU A 200 -1.93 9.22 -13.09
C LEU A 200 -3.22 9.86 -13.63
N GLY A 201 -3.37 9.98 -14.95
CA GLY A 201 -4.59 10.52 -15.55
C GLY A 201 -5.86 9.73 -15.22
N ASN A 202 -5.73 8.46 -14.79
CA ASN A 202 -6.86 7.64 -14.36
C ASN A 202 -7.33 7.94 -12.92
N LEU A 203 -6.53 8.67 -12.13
CA LEU A 203 -6.82 8.99 -10.73
C LEU A 203 -7.69 10.25 -10.62
N THR A 204 -8.93 10.15 -11.08
CA THR A 204 -9.86 11.30 -11.20
C THR A 204 -10.26 11.95 -9.87
N SER A 205 -10.05 11.26 -8.73
CA SER A 205 -10.34 11.79 -7.38
C SER A 205 -9.13 12.48 -6.73
N LEU A 206 -7.97 12.49 -7.37
CA LEU A 206 -6.72 12.95 -6.77
C LEU A 206 -6.75 14.47 -6.56
N THR A 207 -6.55 14.89 -5.31
CA THR A 207 -6.56 16.32 -4.91
C THR A 207 -5.25 16.77 -4.30
N HIS A 208 -4.49 15.84 -3.72
CA HIS A 208 -3.20 16.11 -3.11
C HIS A 208 -2.21 15.06 -3.60
N PHE A 209 -1.22 15.51 -4.36
CA PHE A 209 -0.15 14.67 -4.88
C PHE A 209 1.20 15.29 -4.55
N VAL A 210 2.03 14.57 -3.79
CA VAL A 210 3.33 15.07 -3.32
C VAL A 210 4.40 14.02 -3.59
N LEU A 211 5.42 14.41 -4.34
CA LEU A 211 6.54 13.53 -4.73
C LEU A 211 7.92 14.19 -4.60
N GLU A 212 7.98 15.38 -4.00
CA GLU A 212 9.22 16.12 -3.76
C GLU A 212 10.29 15.25 -3.08
N GLY A 213 11.57 15.46 -3.38
CA GLY A 213 12.65 14.72 -2.72
C GLY A 213 12.69 13.24 -3.10
N ASN A 214 12.43 12.94 -4.36
CA ASN A 214 12.65 11.64 -5.01
C ASN A 214 13.67 11.78 -6.15
N SER A 215 14.02 10.66 -6.78
CA SER A 215 15.03 10.56 -7.84
C SER A 215 14.42 10.49 -9.24
N PHE A 216 13.33 11.22 -9.49
CA PHE A 216 12.74 11.30 -10.84
C PHE A 216 13.74 11.95 -11.80
N THR A 217 14.04 11.28 -12.91
CA THR A 217 14.97 11.80 -13.91
C THR A 217 14.28 12.93 -14.68
N GLU A 218 14.90 14.10 -14.68
CA GLU A 218 14.52 15.20 -15.58
C GLU A 218 14.94 14.80 -17.01
N TYR A 219 13.99 14.68 -17.93
CA TYR A 219 14.30 14.53 -19.35
C TYR A 219 14.98 15.82 -19.82
N GLY A 220 16.31 15.85 -19.80
CA GLY A 220 17.09 17.02 -20.23
C GLY A 220 18.52 17.11 -19.71
N SER A 221 18.91 16.38 -18.66
CA SER A 221 20.23 16.56 -18.02
C SER A 221 21.41 15.82 -18.70
N GLY A 222 21.33 15.50 -19.99
CA GLY A 222 22.40 14.75 -20.67
C GLY A 222 22.20 14.41 -22.15
N SER A 223 21.05 14.74 -22.74
CA SER A 223 20.83 14.57 -24.18
C SER A 223 21.17 15.88 -24.92
N PRO A 224 21.83 15.82 -26.09
CA PRO A 224 21.97 17.00 -26.94
C PRO A 224 20.56 17.54 -27.27
N VAL A 225 20.41 18.87 -27.21
CA VAL A 225 19.16 19.55 -27.57
C VAL A 225 18.77 19.14 -28.98
N SER A 226 17.70 18.34 -29.09
CA SER A 226 17.16 17.86 -30.36
C SER A 226 15.82 18.54 -30.63
N MET A 227 15.61 19.01 -31.86
CA MET A 227 14.29 19.46 -32.32
C MET A 227 13.38 18.30 -32.74
N GLU A 228 13.89 17.06 -32.77
CA GLU A 228 13.14 15.84 -33.12
C GLU A 228 12.65 15.06 -31.88
N GLY A 229 12.97 15.51 -30.67
CA GLY A 229 12.55 14.87 -29.42
C GLY A 229 11.92 15.86 -28.45
N ASP A 230 10.70 15.58 -28.01
CA ASP A 230 10.02 16.36 -26.98
C ASP A 230 10.84 16.29 -25.67
N ILE A 231 11.46 17.40 -25.28
CA ILE A 231 12.18 17.54 -24.01
C ILE A 231 11.13 17.80 -22.92
N TYR A 232 10.83 16.79 -22.09
CA TYR A 232 9.84 16.88 -21.02
C TYR A 232 10.51 17.25 -19.68
N SER A 233 10.48 18.51 -19.27
CA SER A 233 10.74 18.82 -17.86
C SER A 233 9.57 18.32 -17.00
N TYR A 234 9.82 18.08 -15.71
CA TYR A 234 8.78 17.67 -14.76
C TYR A 234 7.58 18.66 -14.75
N GLY A 235 7.83 19.95 -14.98
CA GLY A 235 6.80 20.96 -15.11
C GLY A 235 5.90 20.78 -16.34
N VAL A 236 6.45 20.30 -17.46
CA VAL A 236 5.71 20.05 -18.70
C VAL A 236 4.78 18.84 -18.54
N LEU A 237 5.25 17.74 -17.93
CA LEU A 237 4.43 16.56 -17.64
C LEU A 237 3.27 16.89 -16.68
N LEU A 238 3.52 17.71 -15.66
CA LEU A 238 2.46 18.21 -14.79
C LEU A 238 1.44 19.04 -15.57
N LEU A 239 1.91 19.92 -16.47
CA LEU A 239 1.02 20.74 -17.28
C LEU A 239 0.17 19.89 -18.23
N GLU A 240 0.75 18.88 -18.87
CA GLU A 240 0.03 17.90 -19.70
C GLU A 240 -1.01 17.12 -18.90
N MET A 241 -0.63 16.68 -17.70
CA MET A 241 -1.52 15.97 -16.78
C MET A 241 -2.73 16.83 -16.38
N PHE A 242 -2.53 18.10 -16.04
CA PHE A 242 -3.63 18.98 -15.60
C PHE A 242 -4.47 19.53 -16.75
N THR A 243 -3.88 19.71 -17.94
CA THR A 243 -4.58 20.30 -19.09
C THR A 243 -5.16 19.25 -20.04
N GLY A 244 -4.72 17.99 -19.95
CA GLY A 244 -5.08 16.93 -20.89
C GLY A 244 -4.63 17.20 -22.33
N ARG A 245 -3.69 18.13 -22.53
CA ARG A 245 -3.18 18.55 -23.84
C ARG A 245 -1.67 18.64 -23.82
N ARG A 246 -1.02 18.27 -24.92
CA ARG A 246 0.41 18.53 -25.07
C ARG A 246 0.65 20.02 -25.27
N PRO A 247 1.60 20.67 -24.57
CA PRO A 247 1.87 22.09 -24.78
C PRO A 247 2.30 22.43 -26.22
N THR A 248 2.75 21.44 -27.00
CA THR A 248 3.11 21.59 -28.42
C THR A 248 1.91 21.67 -29.36
N GLU A 249 0.70 21.26 -28.94
CA GLU A 249 -0.49 21.18 -29.83
C GLU A 249 -0.96 22.55 -30.36
N ASN A 250 -0.55 23.67 -29.74
CA ASN A 250 -0.97 25.01 -30.15
C ASN A 250 0.09 25.82 -30.92
N PHE A 251 1.34 25.35 -31.02
CA PHE A 251 2.41 26.13 -31.66
C PHE A 251 2.71 25.73 -33.11
N ILE A 252 2.21 24.60 -33.58
CA ILE A 252 2.49 24.09 -34.93
C ILE A 252 1.63 24.79 -36.01
N ASN A 253 0.53 25.46 -35.63
CA ASN A 253 -0.38 26.15 -36.55
C ASN A 253 -0.24 27.68 -36.58
N ALA A 254 0.69 28.26 -35.83
CA ALA A 254 1.02 29.68 -35.94
C ALA A 254 2.20 29.86 -36.90
N GLN A 255 1.92 30.15 -38.17
CA GLN A 255 2.95 30.63 -39.08
C GLN A 255 3.62 31.87 -38.47
N PRO A 256 4.96 31.93 -38.36
CA PRO A 256 5.63 33.15 -37.96
C PRO A 256 5.62 34.12 -39.14
N THR A 257 4.75 35.12 -39.11
CA THR A 257 4.93 36.34 -39.90
C THR A 257 6.10 37.12 -39.30
N MET A 258 7.31 36.85 -39.78
CA MET A 258 8.46 37.73 -39.53
C MET A 258 8.30 39.03 -40.32
N GLU A 259 7.63 40.00 -39.70
CA GLU A 259 7.76 41.40 -40.10
C GLU A 259 9.16 41.89 -39.68
N THR A 260 9.91 42.38 -40.65
CA THR A 260 11.30 42.82 -40.49
C THR A 260 11.35 44.20 -39.84
N ALA A 261 11.67 44.25 -38.54
CA ALA A 261 12.05 45.50 -37.89
C ALA A 261 13.51 45.84 -38.23
N LYS A 262 13.70 46.76 -39.20
CA LYS A 262 14.97 47.45 -39.42
C LYS A 262 15.24 48.40 -38.26
N ILE A 263 16.39 48.25 -37.61
CA ILE A 263 16.93 49.23 -36.67
C ILE A 263 17.80 50.18 -37.47
N SER A 264 17.46 51.47 -37.45
CA SER A 264 18.29 52.61 -37.81
C SER A 264 18.77 53.31 -36.55
#